data_AF-A0A5P9BI45-F1
#
_entry.id   AF-A0A5P9BI45-F1
#
_cell.length_a   1.000
_cell.length_b   1.000
_cell.length_c   1.000
_cell.angle_alpha   90.00
_cell.angle_beta   90.00
_cell.angle_gamma   90.00
#
_symmetry.space_group_name_H-M   'P 1'
#
loop_
_entity.id
_entity.type
_entity.pdbx_description
1 polymer ?
#
loop_
_entity_poly.entity_id
_entity_poly.type
_entity_poly.pdbx_seq_one_letter_code
_entity_poly.pdbx_strand_id
1 'polypeptide(L)'
;MRYLCSVLLLLFSSASIAGQMYKLPSGEEIEIIGVEYGYVTGADEWVYALKYLTNDLSDMEVLCQRANHLWPVIKQQVESKGWSWASVKAQKVTEQSDLLLGSGTKTEYTGYAIGFKKDEYGNWVNVGDKCSQN
;
A
#
# COMPACT_ATOMS: atom_id res chain seq x y z
N MET A 1 18.66 17.83 -41.57
CA MET A 1 17.66 17.28 -40.62
C MET A 1 18.37 17.01 -39.31
N ARG A 2 18.11 17.81 -38.27
CA ARG A 2 18.64 17.57 -36.92
C ARG A 2 17.45 17.25 -36.02
N TYR A 3 17.35 15.99 -35.61
CA TYR A 3 16.39 15.56 -34.60
C TYR A 3 16.87 16.10 -33.25
N LEU A 4 16.27 17.19 -32.79
CA LEU A 4 16.33 17.59 -31.40
C LEU A 4 15.47 16.59 -30.64
N CYS A 5 16.11 15.63 -29.97
CA CYS A 5 15.50 14.80 -28.94
C CYS A 5 14.83 15.71 -27.92
N SER A 6 13.51 15.88 -28.01
CA SER A 6 12.72 16.43 -26.92
C SER A 6 12.84 15.48 -25.73
N VAL A 7 13.74 15.81 -24.81
CA VAL A 7 13.77 15.25 -23.47
C VAL A 7 12.48 15.70 -22.80
N LEU A 8 11.45 14.85 -22.86
CA LEU A 8 10.22 15.01 -22.09
C LEU A 8 10.60 14.79 -20.61
N LEU A 9 11.01 15.88 -19.96
CA LEU A 9 11.14 15.98 -18.51
C LEU A 9 9.74 15.76 -17.91
N LEU A 10 9.42 14.49 -17.62
CA LEU A 10 8.32 14.13 -16.74
C LEU A 10 8.62 14.75 -15.38
N LEU A 11 8.00 15.89 -15.13
CA LEU A 11 7.89 16.50 -13.81
C LEU A 11 7.19 15.48 -12.91
N PHE A 12 7.96 14.70 -12.16
CA PHE A 12 7.44 13.87 -11.08
C PHE A 12 6.95 14.81 -9.98
N SER A 13 5.75 15.35 -10.16
CA SER A 13 5.04 16.04 -9.08
C SER A 13 4.98 15.07 -7.91
N SER A 14 5.58 15.45 -6.79
CA SER A 14 5.55 14.72 -5.51
C SER A 14 4.15 14.79 -4.90
N ALA A 15 3.12 14.36 -5.63
CA ALA A 15 1.77 14.29 -5.13
C ALA A 15 1.77 13.28 -3.97
N SER A 16 1.34 13.74 -2.79
CA SER A 16 1.08 12.84 -1.67
C SER A 16 0.10 11.77 -2.13
N ILE A 17 0.41 10.51 -1.83
CA ILE A 17 -0.45 9.37 -2.22
C ILE A 17 -1.67 9.22 -1.29
N ALA A 18 -1.64 9.86 -0.11
CA ALA A 18 -2.77 9.86 0.82
C ALA A 18 -3.94 10.69 0.26
N GLY A 19 -5.16 10.18 0.42
CA GLY A 19 -6.41 10.74 -0.09
C GLY A 19 -6.67 10.44 -1.57
N GLN A 20 -5.81 9.65 -2.24
CA GLN A 20 -6.05 9.28 -3.64
C GLN A 20 -7.05 8.11 -3.73
N MET A 21 -8.00 8.21 -4.67
CA MET A 21 -8.88 7.11 -5.02
C MET A 21 -8.23 6.24 -6.10
N TYR A 22 -8.15 4.94 -5.85
CA TYR A 22 -7.63 3.94 -6.78
C TYR A 22 -8.77 3.07 -7.31
N LYS A 23 -8.94 3.04 -8.63
CA LYS A 23 -9.94 2.20 -9.28
C LYS A 23 -9.39 0.81 -9.57
N LEU A 24 -9.97 -0.21 -8.94
CA LEU A 24 -9.65 -1.62 -9.18
C LEU A 24 -10.19 -2.11 -10.53
N PRO A 25 -9.66 -3.24 -11.06
CA PRO A 25 -10.21 -3.88 -12.25
C PRO A 25 -11.68 -4.31 -12.12
N SER A 26 -12.15 -4.57 -10.89
CA SER A 26 -13.56 -4.84 -10.60
C SER A 26 -14.47 -3.61 -10.81
N GLY A 27 -13.89 -2.42 -10.96
CA GLY A 27 -14.60 -1.14 -11.00
C GLY A 27 -14.78 -0.48 -9.63
N GLU A 28 -14.48 -1.19 -8.54
CA GLU A 28 -14.47 -0.64 -7.18
C GLU A 28 -13.43 0.48 -7.05
N GLU A 29 -13.78 1.55 -6.32
CA GLU A 29 -12.85 2.62 -5.96
C GLU A 29 -12.44 2.49 -4.50
N ILE A 30 -11.13 2.51 -4.25
CA ILE A 30 -10.54 2.36 -2.92
C ILE A 30 -9.74 3.61 -2.56
N GLU A 31 -9.96 4.14 -1.38
CA GLU A 31 -9.17 5.26 -0.86
C GLU A 31 -7.82 4.78 -0.32
N ILE A 32 -6.74 5.38 -0.82
CA ILE A 32 -5.40 5.26 -0.25
C ILE A 32 -5.28 6.27 0.89
N ILE A 33 -5.11 5.79 2.11
CA ILE A 33 -5.00 6.63 3.32
C ILE A 33 -3.55 6.95 3.69
N GLY A 34 -2.60 6.49 2.86
CA GLY A 34 -1.20 6.91 2.90
C GLY A 34 -0.23 5.75 2.95
N VAL A 35 0.98 6.06 3.40
CA VAL A 35 2.08 5.10 3.50
C VAL A 35 2.67 5.12 4.90
N GLU A 36 3.17 3.99 5.36
CA GLU A 36 3.82 3.81 6.66
C GLU A 36 5.20 3.18 6.46
N TYR A 37 6.15 3.64 7.27
CA TYR A 37 7.50 3.10 7.37
C TYR A 37 7.65 2.52 8.76
N GLY A 38 7.89 1.22 8.87
CA GLY A 38 8.01 0.57 10.17
C GLY A 38 8.96 -0.61 10.14
N TYR A 39 9.64 -0.86 11.25
CA TYR A 39 10.37 -2.10 11.46
C TYR A 39 9.36 -3.19 11.82
N VAL A 40 9.34 -4.28 11.03
CA VAL A 40 8.45 -5.41 11.29
C VAL A 40 9.28 -6.54 11.88
N THR A 41 9.07 -6.85 13.15
CA THR A 41 9.79 -7.90 13.89
C THR A 41 9.68 -9.31 13.28
N GLY A 42 8.66 -9.58 12.47
CA GLY A 42 8.54 -10.84 11.71
C GLY A 42 9.35 -10.89 10.41
N ALA A 43 9.72 -9.73 9.85
CA ALA A 43 10.54 -9.61 8.65
C ALA A 43 12.01 -9.27 8.95
N ASP A 44 12.31 -8.86 10.19
CA ASP A 44 13.61 -8.36 10.65
C ASP A 44 14.20 -7.25 9.75
N GLU A 45 13.32 -6.50 9.10
CA GLU A 45 13.64 -5.46 8.12
C GLU A 45 12.68 -4.27 8.23
N TRP A 46 13.09 -3.12 7.69
CA TRP A 46 12.21 -1.98 7.48
C TRP A 46 11.26 -2.27 6.31
N VAL A 47 9.97 -2.11 6.56
CA VAL A 47 8.91 -2.42 5.58
C VAL A 47 8.22 -1.12 5.16
N TYR A 48 7.98 -1.00 3.85
CA TYR A 48 7.03 -0.04 3.31
C TYR A 48 5.62 -0.62 3.33
N ALA A 49 4.67 0.09 3.95
CA ALA A 49 3.28 -0.31 3.93
C ALA A 49 2.43 0.73 3.18
N LEU A 50 1.81 0.34 2.06
CA LEU A 50 0.73 1.12 1.46
C LEU A 50 -0.55 0.86 2.24
N LYS A 51 -1.24 1.90 2.70
CA LYS A 51 -2.45 1.77 3.51
C LYS A 51 -3.66 2.19 2.69
N TYR A 52 -4.72 1.39 2.74
CA TYR A 52 -5.98 1.69 2.08
C TYR A 52 -7.16 1.48 3.02
N LEU A 53 -8.25 2.22 2.80
CA LEU A 53 -9.46 2.12 3.60
C LEU A 53 -10.38 1.01 3.08
N THR A 54 -10.95 0.23 4.00
CA THR A 54 -11.98 -0.77 3.72
C THR A 54 -13.03 -0.79 4.82
N ASN A 55 -14.26 -1.15 4.46
CA ASN A 55 -15.37 -1.33 5.42
C ASN A 55 -15.38 -2.75 6.03
N ASP A 56 -14.65 -3.68 5.40
CA ASP A 56 -14.60 -5.08 5.81
C ASP A 56 -13.17 -5.64 5.75
N LEU A 57 -12.84 -6.45 6.75
CA LEU A 57 -11.57 -7.14 6.94
C LEU A 57 -11.76 -8.66 7.08
N SER A 58 -12.98 -9.16 6.93
CA SER A 58 -13.32 -10.57 7.16
C SER A 58 -13.02 -11.47 5.95
N ASP A 59 -13.19 -10.94 4.73
CA ASP A 59 -12.96 -11.68 3.49
C ASP A 59 -11.50 -11.59 3.05
N MET A 60 -10.74 -12.62 3.40
CA MET A 60 -9.32 -12.71 3.11
C MET A 60 -9.00 -12.84 1.61
N GLU A 61 -9.86 -13.47 0.83
CA GLU A 61 -9.64 -13.61 -0.61
C GLU A 61 -9.72 -12.23 -1.28
N VAL A 62 -10.74 -11.45 -0.94
CA VAL A 62 -10.89 -10.06 -1.40
C VAL A 62 -9.69 -9.22 -0.96
N LEU A 63 -9.25 -9.32 0.30
CA LEU A 63 -8.06 -8.57 0.76
C LEU A 63 -6.81 -8.95 -0.06
N CYS A 64 -6.58 -10.23 -0.33
CA CYS A 64 -5.47 -10.72 -1.16
C CYS A 64 -5.51 -10.18 -2.59
N GLN A 65 -6.68 -10.23 -3.23
CA GLN A 65 -6.87 -9.69 -4.58
C GLN A 65 -6.59 -8.18 -4.62
N ARG A 66 -7.13 -7.42 -3.66
CA ARG A 66 -6.89 -5.97 -3.54
C ARG A 66 -5.41 -5.66 -3.35
N ALA A 67 -4.74 -6.37 -2.44
CA ALA A 67 -3.32 -6.19 -2.20
C ALA A 67 -2.48 -6.46 -3.46
N ASN A 68 -2.78 -7.51 -4.22
CA ASN A 68 -2.08 -7.81 -5.48
C ASN A 68 -2.28 -6.71 -6.53
N HIS A 69 -3.47 -6.11 -6.60
CA HIS A 69 -3.75 -5.00 -7.52
C HIS A 69 -3.11 -3.67 -7.09
N LEU A 70 -2.96 -3.45 -5.78
CA LEU A 70 -2.36 -2.23 -5.23
C LEU A 70 -0.83 -2.32 -5.14
N TRP A 71 -0.25 -3.52 -5.09
CA TRP A 71 1.19 -3.70 -4.99
C TRP A 71 2.01 -2.93 -6.04
N PRO A 72 1.64 -2.94 -7.35
CA PRO A 72 2.35 -2.18 -8.37
C PRO A 72 2.46 -0.67 -8.09
N VAL A 73 1.54 -0.09 -7.31
CA VAL A 73 1.51 1.34 -6.97
C VAL A 73 2.75 1.76 -6.19
N ILE A 74 3.26 0.90 -5.30
CA ILE A 74 4.43 1.20 -4.46
C ILE A 74 5.68 0.41 -4.84
N LYS A 75 5.56 -0.63 -5.69
CA LYS A 75 6.66 -1.53 -6.05
C LYS A 75 7.93 -0.80 -6.48
N GLN A 76 7.82 0.14 -7.44
CA GLN A 76 8.98 0.86 -7.95
C GLN A 76 9.70 1.65 -6.85
N GLN A 77 8.95 2.26 -5.94
CA GLN A 77 9.53 3.02 -4.83
C GLN A 77 10.26 2.09 -3.86
N VAL A 78 9.68 0.94 -3.52
CA VAL A 78 10.31 -0.09 -2.68
C VAL A 78 11.61 -0.58 -3.32
N GLU A 79 11.58 -0.89 -4.61
CA GLU A 79 12.75 -1.36 -5.36
C GLU A 79 13.85 -0.30 -5.43
N SER A 80 13.51 0.97 -5.64
CA SER A 80 14.48 2.07 -5.69
C SER A 80 15.23 2.29 -4.38
N LYS A 81 14.62 1.89 -3.25
CA LYS A 81 15.24 1.95 -1.92
C LYS A 81 16.04 0.70 -1.56
N GLY A 82 16.08 -0.30 -2.45
CA GLY A 82 16.79 -1.56 -2.23
C GLY A 82 16.11 -2.49 -1.23
N TRP A 83 14.80 -2.32 -1.00
CA TRP A 83 14.06 -3.15 -0.05
C TRP A 83 13.65 -4.50 -0.63
N SER A 84 13.68 -5.52 0.23
CA SER A 84 13.30 -6.92 -0.04
C SER A 84 11.91 -7.27 0.47
N TRP A 85 11.30 -6.37 1.24
CA TRP A 85 9.98 -6.52 1.83
C TRP A 85 9.12 -5.27 1.68
N ALA A 86 7.83 -5.50 1.54
CA ALA A 86 6.79 -4.48 1.57
C ALA A 86 5.48 -5.10 2.06
N SER A 87 4.48 -4.25 2.29
CA SER A 87 3.12 -4.71 2.56
C SER A 87 2.09 -3.78 1.97
N VAL A 88 0.89 -4.32 1.77
CA VAL A 88 -0.33 -3.54 1.55
C VAL A 88 -1.25 -3.81 2.73
N LYS A 89 -1.66 -2.75 3.43
CA LYS A 89 -2.40 -2.78 4.69
C LYS A 89 -3.80 -2.26 4.49
N ALA A 90 -4.77 -3.15 4.63
CA ALA A 90 -6.18 -2.80 4.69
C ALA A 90 -6.49 -2.23 6.07
N GLN A 91 -7.18 -1.10 6.15
CA GLN A 91 -7.59 -0.51 7.42
C GLN A 91 -9.08 -0.21 7.45
N LYS A 92 -9.70 -0.48 8.59
CA LYS A 92 -11.09 -0.14 8.90
C LYS A 92 -11.12 0.80 10.09
N VAL A 93 -11.90 1.87 9.99
CA VAL A 93 -12.14 2.79 11.12
C VAL A 93 -12.88 2.04 12.22
N THR A 94 -12.32 2.05 13.43
CA THR A 94 -12.93 1.42 14.62
C THR A 94 -13.53 2.44 15.56
N GLU A 95 -12.95 3.62 15.63
CA GLU A 95 -13.45 4.73 16.43
C GLU A 95 -13.14 6.04 15.72
N GLN A 96 -14.10 6.96 15.76
CA GLN A 96 -13.90 8.33 15.36
C GLN A 96 -14.43 9.21 16.49
N SER A 97 -13.53 9.87 17.21
CA SER A 97 -13.91 10.78 18.29
C SER A 97 -13.48 12.20 17.97
N ASP A 98 -14.43 13.12 18.12
CA ASP A 98 -14.17 14.55 18.15
C ASP A 98 -13.58 14.88 19.52
N LEU A 99 -12.29 15.25 19.55
CA LEU A 99 -11.66 15.67 20.80
C LEU A 99 -12.27 17.02 21.21
N LEU A 100 -13.19 16.97 22.18
CA LEU A 100 -13.99 18.10 22.70
C LEU A 100 -13.17 19.29 23.25
N LEU A 101 -11.84 19.27 23.19
CA LEU A 101 -10.95 20.30 23.75
C LEU A 101 -9.85 20.78 22.77
N GLY A 102 -10.13 20.75 21.46
CA GLY A 102 -9.39 21.56 20.47
C GLY A 102 -8.16 20.92 19.81
N SER A 103 -8.02 19.59 19.84
CA SER A 103 -6.84 18.87 19.32
C SER A 103 -7.08 18.00 18.08
N GLY A 104 -8.21 18.18 17.38
CA GLY A 104 -8.51 17.50 16.11
C GLY A 104 -9.35 16.23 16.26
N THR A 105 -9.61 15.55 15.13
CA THR A 105 -10.29 14.26 15.09
C THR A 105 -9.29 13.14 15.36
N LYS A 106 -9.58 12.25 16.31
CA LYS A 106 -8.83 11.00 16.48
C LYS A 106 -9.58 9.90 15.75
N THR A 107 -8.95 9.37 14.70
CA THR A 107 -9.45 8.18 13.99
C THR A 107 -8.59 6.99 14.38
N GLU A 108 -9.21 6.00 14.99
CA GLU A 108 -8.57 4.72 15.28
C GLU A 108 -8.86 3.72 14.16
N TYR A 109 -7.88 2.88 13.87
CA TYR A 109 -7.97 1.89 12.82
C TYR A 109 -7.57 0.52 13.36
N THR A 110 -8.36 -0.49 12.99
CA THR A 110 -7.87 -1.87 12.93
C THR A 110 -7.44 -2.17 11.50
N GLY A 111 -6.52 -3.11 11.31
CA GLY A 111 -6.05 -3.41 9.98
C GLY A 111 -5.37 -4.76 9.84
N TYR A 112 -5.26 -5.19 8.59
CA TYR A 112 -4.61 -6.42 8.20
C TYR A 112 -3.58 -6.13 7.11
N ALA A 113 -2.36 -6.63 7.29
CA ALA A 113 -1.25 -6.40 6.37
C ALA A 113 -0.97 -7.67 5.54
N ILE A 114 -0.94 -7.50 4.23
CA ILE A 114 -0.54 -8.55 3.29
C ILE A 114 0.88 -8.24 2.83
N GLY A 115 1.80 -9.16 3.10
CA GLY A 115 3.23 -9.00 2.81
C GLY A 115 3.58 -9.35 1.37
N PHE A 116 4.57 -8.64 0.84
CA PHE A 116 5.26 -8.96 -0.40
C PHE A 116 6.75 -9.06 -0.11
N LYS A 117 7.39 -10.13 -0.57
CA LYS A 117 8.81 -10.41 -0.35
C LYS A 117 9.49 -10.81 -1.65
N LYS A 118 10.75 -10.43 -1.85
CA LYS A 118 11.59 -11.04 -2.89
C LYS A 118 11.95 -12.49 -2.51
N ASP A 119 11.72 -13.42 -3.44
CA ASP A 119 12.24 -14.78 -3.38
C ASP A 119 13.75 -14.83 -3.66
N GLU A 120 14.34 -16.02 -3.62
CA GLU A 120 15.77 -16.24 -3.89
C GLU A 120 16.20 -15.87 -5.32
N TYR A 121 15.26 -15.78 -6.26
CA TYR A 121 15.47 -15.39 -7.65
C TYR A 121 15.23 -13.89 -7.88
N GLY A 122 14.85 -13.14 -6.84
CA GLY A 122 14.54 -11.72 -6.90
C GLY A 122 13.13 -11.39 -7.39
N ASN A 123 12.24 -12.38 -7.53
CA ASN A 123 10.85 -12.15 -7.88
C ASN A 123 10.06 -11.77 -6.63
N TRP A 124 9.17 -10.79 -6.75
CA TRP A 124 8.24 -10.45 -5.68
C TRP A 124 7.10 -11.45 -5.59
N VAL A 125 6.93 -12.06 -4.42
CA VAL A 125 5.87 -13.00 -4.10
C VAL A 125 5.01 -12.46 -2.96
N ASN A 126 3.70 -12.72 -3.02
CA ASN A 126 2.79 -12.44 -1.92
C ASN A 126 2.99 -13.53 -0.85
N VAL A 127 3.29 -13.12 0.38
CA VAL A 127 3.58 -14.01 1.51
C VAL A 127 2.48 -14.01 2.58
N GLY A 128 1.29 -13.49 2.27
CA GLY A 128 0.14 -13.64 3.15
C GLY A 128 -0.27 -15.10 3.24
N ASP A 129 -0.23 -15.70 4.45
CA ASP A 129 -0.53 -17.11 4.70
C ASP A 129 -1.86 -17.60 4.10
N LYS A 130 -2.82 -16.69 3.91
CA LYS A 130 -4.14 -16.97 3.33
C LYS A 130 -4.25 -16.63 1.85
N CYS A 131 -3.25 -15.97 1.27
CA CYS A 131 -3.18 -15.66 -0.16
C CYS A 131 -2.51 -16.77 -0.98
N SER A 132 -1.87 -17.74 -0.32
CA SER A 132 -1.12 -18.84 -0.92
C SER A 132 -1.88 -20.17 -1.02
N GLN A 133 -3.16 -20.20 -0.58
CA GLN A 133 -4.03 -21.38 -0.68
C GLN A 133 -4.82 -21.33 -1.99
N ASN A 134 -4.20 -21.77 -3.09
CA ASN A 134 -4.88 -22.20 -4.31
C ASN A 134 -4.72 -23.71 -4.46
#